data_AF-A0A2V1NB90-F1
#
_entry.id   AF-A0A2V1NB90-F1
#
_cell.length_a   1.000
_cell.length_b   1.000
_cell.length_c   1.000
_cell.angle_alpha   90.00
_cell.angle_beta   90.00
_cell.angle_gamma   90.00
#
_symmetry.space_group_name_H-M   'P 1'
#
loop_
_entity.id
_entity.type
_entity.pdbx_description
1 polymer ?
#
loop_
_entity_poly.entity_id
_entity_poly.type
_entity_poly.pdbx_seq_one_letter_code
_entity_poly.pdbx_strand_id
1 'polypeptide(L)'
;MTDGPEREMATVRIPKDAIEPFVAALQVGMAAMVEDAGGVEWYYPMGQWDQEHVEFALVPDADAVMVRMSSDRAHTIVLPMSKWHELMGQVALPE
;
A
#
# COMPACT_ATOMS: atom_id res chain seq x y z
N MET A 1 21.08 17.30 -21.06
CA MET A 1 20.73 15.88 -20.97
C MET A 1 21.33 15.37 -19.68
N THR A 2 20.50 15.17 -18.67
CA THR A 2 20.88 14.45 -17.46
C THR A 2 19.73 13.48 -17.25
N ASP A 3 19.91 12.26 -17.77
CA ASP A 3 19.09 11.13 -17.36
C ASP A 3 19.26 10.98 -15.85
N GLY A 4 18.20 11.33 -15.12
CA GLY A 4 18.10 11.00 -13.70
C GLY A 4 18.09 9.48 -13.56
N PRO A 5 18.50 8.93 -12.39
CA PRO A 5 18.52 7.49 -12.20
C PRO A 5 17.12 6.93 -12.49
N GLU A 6 17.03 6.06 -13.51
CA GLU A 6 15.84 5.25 -13.74
C GLU A 6 15.56 4.50 -12.44
N ARG A 7 14.46 4.85 -11.77
CA ARG A 7 13.97 4.07 -10.65
C ARG A 7 13.63 2.69 -11.20
N GLU A 8 14.43 1.68 -10.85
CA GLU A 8 14.07 0.28 -11.10
C GLU A 8 12.66 0.08 -10.55
N MET A 9 11.71 -0.21 -11.44
CA MET A 9 10.35 -0.57 -11.06
C MET A 9 10.41 -1.95 -10.43
N ALA A 10 10.60 -2.00 -9.11
CA ALA A 10 10.45 -3.22 -8.35
C ALA A 10 9.03 -3.75 -8.58
N THR A 11 8.93 -4.95 -9.16
CA THR A 11 7.64 -5.63 -9.30
C THR A 11 7.35 -6.37 -8.00
N VAL A 12 6.64 -5.73 -7.08
CA VAL A 12 6.15 -6.40 -5.86
C VAL A 12 4.92 -7.23 -6.23
N ARG A 13 4.99 -8.54 -6.00
CA ARG A 13 3.82 -9.43 -6.12
C ARG A 13 3.03 -9.33 -4.84
N ILE A 14 1.87 -8.67 -4.89
CA ILE A 14 0.92 -8.63 -3.78
C ILE A 14 0.03 -9.87 -3.87
N PRO A 15 0.09 -10.80 -2.90
CA PRO A 15 -0.78 -11.96 -2.85
C PRO A 15 -2.25 -11.55 -2.73
N LYS A 16 -3.15 -12.31 -3.36
CA LYS A 16 -4.59 -12.00 -3.36
C LYS A 16 -5.20 -12.09 -1.94
N ASP A 17 -4.74 -13.04 -1.15
CA ASP A 17 -5.10 -13.23 0.25
C ASP A 17 -4.63 -12.08 1.17
N ALA A 18 -3.61 -11.31 0.77
CA ALA A 18 -3.18 -10.11 1.47
C ALA A 18 -3.96 -8.85 1.02
N ILE A 19 -4.43 -8.79 -0.23
CA ILE A 19 -5.13 -7.60 -0.76
C ILE A 19 -6.60 -7.54 -0.32
N GLU A 20 -7.29 -8.67 -0.18
CA GLU A 20 -8.71 -8.69 0.19
C GLU A 20 -8.96 -8.14 1.61
N PRO A 21 -8.27 -8.60 2.67
CA PRO A 21 -8.42 -8.04 4.01
C PRO A 21 -8.01 -6.57 4.07
N PHE A 22 -7.03 -6.19 3.25
CA PHE A 22 -6.55 -4.83 3.14
C PHE A 22 -7.59 -3.86 2.62
N VAL A 23 -8.23 -4.19 1.49
CA VAL A 23 -9.27 -3.36 0.93
C VAL A 23 -10.50 -3.33 1.84
N ALA A 24 -10.88 -4.47 2.44
CA ALA A 24 -11.98 -4.53 3.40
C ALA A 24 -11.74 -3.61 4.61
N ALA A 25 -10.54 -3.65 5.20
CA ALA A 25 -10.16 -2.81 6.34
C ALA A 25 -10.21 -1.32 6.00
N LEU A 26 -9.80 -0.94 4.79
CA LEU A 26 -9.88 0.44 4.34
C LEU A 26 -11.30 0.94 4.08
N GLN A 27 -12.17 0.09 3.54
CA GLN A 27 -13.57 0.45 3.29
C GLN A 27 -14.35 0.63 4.60
N VAL A 28 -14.01 -0.12 5.66
CA VAL A 28 -14.62 0.03 7.00
C VAL A 28 -13.87 1.05 7.90
N GLY A 29 -12.85 1.72 7.38
CA GLY A 29 -12.09 2.74 8.11
C GLY A 29 -11.23 2.19 9.26
N MET A 30 -10.89 0.90 9.24
CA MET A 30 -10.07 0.24 10.26
C MET A 30 -8.62 0.09 9.81
N ALA A 31 -7.91 1.22 9.73
CA ALA A 31 -6.47 1.24 9.51
C ALA A 31 -5.71 1.54 10.81
N ALA A 32 -4.69 0.75 11.08
CA ALA A 32 -3.63 1.09 12.03
C ALA A 32 -2.53 1.88 11.31
N MET A 33 -1.76 2.67 12.06
CA MET A 33 -0.67 3.50 11.53
C MET A 33 0.66 3.11 12.18
N VAL A 34 1.73 3.09 11.38
CA VAL A 34 3.11 2.99 11.83
C VAL A 34 3.97 3.99 11.07
N GLU A 35 4.74 4.81 11.80
CA GLU A 35 5.71 5.72 11.21
C GLU A 35 7.05 5.00 11.02
N ASP A 36 7.66 5.11 9.84
CA ASP A 36 8.99 4.56 9.60
C ASP A 36 10.11 5.54 9.98
N ALA A 37 11.37 5.08 9.91
CA ALA A 37 12.53 5.91 10.23
C ALA A 37 12.72 7.14 9.32
N GLY A 38 12.02 7.18 8.17
CA GLY A 38 11.98 8.32 7.25
C GLY A 38 10.84 9.30 7.54
N GLY A 39 10.02 9.06 8.56
CA GLY A 39 8.86 9.88 8.91
C GLY A 39 7.65 9.65 8.00
N VAL A 40 7.63 8.56 7.23
CA VAL A 40 6.48 8.21 6.39
C VAL A 40 5.47 7.43 7.22
N GLU A 41 4.22 7.90 7.20
CA GLU A 41 3.09 7.23 7.84
C GLU A 41 2.57 6.09 6.95
N TRP A 42 2.73 4.86 7.42
CA TRP A 42 2.23 3.66 6.76
C TRP A 42 0.97 3.16 7.45
N TYR A 43 -0.03 2.86 6.65
CA TYR A 43 -1.34 2.39 7.07
C TYR A 43 -1.50 0.92 6.70
N TYR A 44 -2.14 0.14 7.58
CA TYR A 44 -2.36 -1.29 7.39
C TYR A 44 -3.62 -1.77 8.11
N PRO A 45 -4.13 -2.98 7.81
CA PRO A 45 -5.35 -3.50 8.44
C PRO A 45 -5.15 -3.69 9.94
N MET A 46 -6.03 -3.09 10.74
CA MET A 46 -5.97 -3.21 12.19
C MET A 46 -6.00 -4.69 12.62
N GLY A 47 -5.09 -5.09 13.50
CA GLY A 47 -5.00 -6.46 14.02
C GLY A 47 -4.21 -7.46 13.16
N GLN A 48 -3.64 -7.04 12.03
CA GLN A 48 -2.80 -7.91 11.19
C GLN A 48 -1.28 -7.74 11.40
N TRP A 49 -0.85 -7.01 12.43
CA TRP A 49 0.57 -6.71 12.65
C TRP A 49 1.47 -7.96 12.67
N ASP A 50 1.00 -9.04 13.30
CA ASP A 50 1.74 -10.30 13.42
C ASP A 50 1.61 -11.23 12.19
N GLN A 51 0.87 -10.82 11.17
CA GLN A 51 0.64 -11.56 9.93
C GLN A 51 1.27 -10.83 8.75
N GLU A 52 1.50 -11.54 7.65
CA GLU A 52 1.87 -10.90 6.39
C GLU A 52 0.69 -10.05 5.89
N HIS A 53 0.93 -8.77 5.62
CA HIS A 53 -0.11 -7.82 5.25
C HIS A 53 0.42 -6.74 4.29
N VAL A 54 -0.51 -6.06 3.63
CA VAL A 54 -0.22 -4.91 2.79
C VAL A 54 -0.18 -3.65 3.64
N GLU A 55 0.84 -2.83 3.41
CA GLU A 55 0.97 -1.48 3.98
C GLU A 55 0.90 -0.46 2.83
N PHE A 56 0.30 0.71 3.08
CA PHE A 56 0.31 1.82 2.13
C PHE A 56 0.57 3.16 2.79
N ALA A 57 1.10 4.11 2.04
CA ALA A 57 1.31 5.49 2.49
C ALA A 57 0.80 6.46 1.41
N LEU A 58 0.16 7.54 1.85
CA LEU A 58 -0.20 8.64 0.97
C LEU A 58 1.05 9.50 0.74
N VAL A 59 1.35 9.82 -0.51
CA VAL A 59 2.48 10.68 -0.83
C VAL A 59 1.98 12.14 -0.81
N PRO A 60 2.48 13.00 0.11
CA PRO A 60 2.08 14.40 0.14
C PRO A 60 2.37 15.08 -1.21
N ASP A 61 1.44 15.91 -1.67
CA ASP A 61 1.53 16.68 -2.91
C ASP A 61 1.69 15.85 -4.21
N ALA A 62 1.45 14.54 -4.16
CA ALA A 62 1.46 13.67 -5.33
C ALA A 62 0.12 12.94 -5.51
N ASP A 63 -0.31 12.78 -6.76
CA ASP A 63 -1.49 11.98 -7.14
C ASP A 63 -1.17 10.48 -7.15
N ALA A 64 -0.61 9.98 -6.05
CA ALA A 64 -0.08 8.63 -5.95
C ALA A 64 -0.11 8.07 -4.52
N VAL A 65 -0.07 6.74 -4.44
CA VAL A 65 -0.02 5.95 -3.21
C VAL A 65 1.19 5.04 -3.26
N MET A 66 1.97 4.99 -2.18
CA MET A 66 3.02 3.99 -1.99
C MET A 66 2.42 2.74 -1.39
N VAL A 67 2.81 1.56 -1.88
CA VAL A 67 2.34 0.26 -1.38
C VAL A 67 3.52 -0.68 -1.21
N ARG A 68 3.51 -1.49 -0.15
CA ARG A 68 4.51 -2.53 0.09
C ARG A 68 3.92 -3.71 0.87
N MET A 69 4.66 -4.81 0.92
CA MET A 69 4.37 -5.95 1.80
C MET A 69 5.09 -5.76 3.14
N SER A 70 4.47 -6.15 4.25
CA SER A 70 5.10 -6.09 5.59
C SER A 70 6.30 -7.03 5.71
N SER A 71 6.33 -8.11 4.93
CA SER A 71 7.45 -9.06 4.81
C SER A 71 8.61 -8.54 3.96
N ASP A 72 8.39 -7.50 3.16
CA ASP A 72 9.40 -6.91 2.27
C ASP A 72 9.26 -5.38 2.20
N ARG A 73 9.59 -4.73 3.33
CA ARG A 73 9.48 -3.27 3.44
C ARG A 73 10.51 -2.50 2.61
N ALA A 74 11.55 -3.18 2.10
CA ALA A 74 12.57 -2.57 1.26
C ALA A 74 12.06 -2.28 -0.16
N HIS A 75 11.09 -3.06 -0.65
CA HIS A 75 10.51 -2.88 -1.98
C HIS A 75 9.15 -2.20 -1.89
N THR A 76 9.13 -0.92 -2.27
CA THR A 76 7.90 -0.13 -2.36
C THR A 76 7.55 0.12 -3.82
N ILE A 77 6.28 -0.06 -4.16
CA ILE A 77 5.72 0.37 -5.44
C ILE A 77 4.97 1.68 -5.27
N VAL A 78 4.98 2.50 -6.31
CA VAL A 78 4.19 3.73 -6.39
C VAL A 78 3.08 3.50 -7.40
N LEU A 79 1.84 3.63 -6.95
CA LEU A 79 0.65 3.51 -7.78
C LEU A 79 0.03 4.88 -8.03
N PRO A 80 -0.34 5.24 -9.27
CA PRO A 80 -1.20 6.39 -9.51
C PRO A 80 -2.52 6.26 -8.75
N MET A 81 -3.07 7.37 -8.26
CA MET A 81 -4.32 7.38 -7.48
C MET A 81 -5.50 6.78 -8.27
N SER A 82 -5.52 6.94 -9.59
CA SER A 82 -6.51 6.31 -10.47
C SER A 82 -6.46 4.78 -10.42
N LYS A 83 -5.27 4.19 -10.40
CA LYS A 83 -5.11 2.73 -10.30
C LYS A 83 -5.42 2.23 -8.90
N TRP A 84 -5.08 3.03 -7.89
CA TRP A 84 -5.48 2.77 -6.51
C TRP A 84 -7.00 2.71 -6.37
N HIS A 85 -7.74 3.70 -6.90
CA HIS A 85 -9.20 3.68 -6.87
C HIS A 85 -9.82 2.48 -7.60
N GLU A 86 -9.24 2.06 -8.73
CA GLU A 86 -9.68 0.85 -9.42
C GLU A 86 -9.56 -0.39 -8.52
N LEU A 87 -8.43 -0.56 -7.84
CA LEU A 87 -8.20 -1.68 -6.91
C LEU A 87 -9.18 -1.65 -5.73
N MET A 88 -9.37 -0.47 -5.14
CA MET A 88 -10.29 -0.26 -4.02
C MET A 88 -11.76 -0.47 -4.39
N GLY A 89 -12.13 -0.20 -5.65
CA GLY A 89 -13.49 -0.37 -6.16
C GLY A 89 -13.83 -1.79 -6.64
N GLN A 90 -12.84 -2.67 -6.81
CA GLN A 90 -13.04 -4.05 -7.28
C GLN A 90 -13.29 -5.08 -6.17
N VAL A 91 -13.13 -4.71 -4.90
CA VAL A 91 -13.38 -5.61 -3.77
C VAL A 91 -14.80 -5.42 -3.27
N ALA A 92 -15.61 -6.46 -3.42
CA ALA A 92 -16.94 -6.52 -2.84
C ALA A 92 -16.83 -6.58 -1.31
N LEU A 93 -17.61 -5.74 -0.63
CA LEU A 93 -17.75 -5.81 0.82
C LEU A 93 -18.40 -7.15 1.21
N PRO A 94 -17.94 -7.80 2.30
CA PRO A 94 -18.75 -8.83 2.93
C PRO A 94 -20.06 -8.21 3.45
N GLU A 95 -21.19 -8.84 3.13
CA GLU A 95 -22.52 -8.47 3.65
C GLU A 95 -22.64 -8.64 5.17
#